data_AF-A0A226D7A2-F1
#
_entry.id   AF-A0A226D7A2-F1
#
_cell.length_a   1.000
_cell.length_b   1.000
_cell.length_c   1.000
_cell.angle_alpha   90.00
_cell.angle_beta   90.00
_cell.angle_gamma   90.00
#
_symmetry.space_group_name_H-M   'P 1'
#
loop_
_entity.id
_entity.type
_entity.pdbx_description
1 polymer ?
#
loop_
_entity_poly.entity_id
_entity_poly.type
_entity_poly.pdbx_seq_one_letter_code
_entity_poly.pdbx_strand_id
1 'polypeptide(L)'
;MLEIVFRSLLRNAILFKQRSTLYTTYYLEWDTKHARATPPKRNWHIQAFRVANIFTAFFILPALWVRCYHLSTSRGGRWYKSTLCLTYIVSFILPCYLCFARFIMGPSGPQKYINCFEVLLNLERTLEDMIPRSDYKRGDDVDSAVRQMTRYPLVLFGILDSILPISIAFFCFFRWNPLYTMFLAIHNFELYSPIVPISIQISLGILGTIGVTMMLATIGICLLIVSCSIASLYVWMLFLNRDKNDGRKKFKLRGGLSFYTAIKMYNMLRVMTIIEEELFIEFVMPRLHHFVAVVLSTCAHLLVLTQILRNGGKSTILISGAIVIWLMSLIMEYYTICVVARIGELSKTFLMGMRMENRRIPERRRQLDSMLPNCIRLEFLSSVETIHNGVGMKYFLNYFDRVANITVTLLLAYVH
;
A
#
# COMPACT_ATOMS: atom_id res chain seq x y z
N MET A 1 0.78 -21.20 6.70
CA MET A 1 0.71 -20.34 7.91
C MET A 1 -0.15 -19.10 7.71
N LEU A 2 0.11 -18.30 6.68
CA LEU A 2 -0.57 -17.02 6.45
C LEU A 2 -1.79 -17.14 5.53
N GLU A 3 -1.91 -18.26 4.80
CA GLU A 3 -2.92 -18.53 3.77
C GLU A 3 -4.35 -18.21 4.23
N ILE A 4 -4.77 -18.73 5.39
CA ILE A 4 -6.14 -18.56 5.92
C ILE A 4 -6.44 -17.09 6.18
N VAL A 5 -5.47 -16.36 6.76
CA VAL A 5 -5.61 -14.94 7.09
C VAL A 5 -5.69 -14.12 5.80
N PHE A 6 -4.82 -14.37 4.84
CA PHE A 6 -4.81 -13.67 3.55
C PHE A 6 -6.08 -13.90 2.75
N ARG A 7 -6.57 -15.14 2.73
CA ARG A 7 -7.83 -15.48 2.09
C ARG A 7 -9.01 -14.74 2.73
N SER A 8 -9.04 -14.67 4.06
CA SER A 8 -10.06 -13.91 4.80
C SER A 8 -10.00 -12.40 4.51
N LEU A 9 -8.79 -11.82 4.51
CA LEU A 9 -8.57 -10.41 4.16
C LEU A 9 -9.03 -10.10 2.73
N LEU A 10 -8.70 -10.97 1.76
CA LEU A 10 -9.10 -10.77 0.37
C LEU A 10 -10.63 -10.83 0.22
N ARG A 11 -11.28 -11.80 0.85
CA ARG A 11 -12.73 -11.89 0.89
C ARG A 11 -13.35 -10.60 1.43
N ASN A 12 -12.86 -10.10 2.57
CA ASN A 12 -13.39 -8.89 3.18
C ASN A 12 -13.18 -7.65 2.29
N ALA A 13 -11.99 -7.51 1.69
CA ALA A 13 -11.68 -6.42 0.78
C ALA A 13 -12.58 -6.42 -0.48
N ILE A 14 -12.85 -7.59 -1.06
CA ILE A 14 -13.77 -7.74 -2.21
C ILE A 14 -15.20 -7.36 -1.80
N LEU A 15 -15.69 -7.87 -0.67
CA LEU A 15 -17.04 -7.55 -0.18
C LEU A 15 -17.17 -6.07 0.20
N PHE A 16 -16.14 -5.47 0.76
CA PHE A 16 -16.08 -4.03 1.01
C PHE A 16 -16.16 -3.25 -0.30
N LYS A 17 -15.35 -3.60 -1.31
CA LYS A 17 -15.39 -2.97 -2.63
C LYS A 17 -16.78 -3.03 -3.26
N GLN A 18 -17.44 -4.19 -3.21
CA GLN A 18 -18.78 -4.35 -3.75
C GLN A 18 -19.80 -3.47 -3.02
N ARG A 19 -19.77 -3.44 -1.69
CA ARG A 19 -20.67 -2.57 -0.88
C ARG A 19 -20.43 -1.08 -1.13
N SER A 20 -19.17 -0.65 -1.15
CA SER A 20 -18.77 0.75 -1.41
C SER A 20 -19.16 1.25 -2.81
N THR A 21 -19.44 0.33 -3.74
CA THR A 21 -19.87 0.64 -5.10
C THR A 21 -21.35 0.35 -5.34
N LEU A 22 -22.12 0.06 -4.29
CA LEU A 22 -23.52 -0.36 -4.36
C LEU A 22 -23.72 -1.52 -5.35
N TYR A 23 -22.74 -2.42 -5.45
CA TYR A 23 -22.71 -3.55 -6.38
C TYR A 23 -22.80 -3.16 -7.86
N THR A 24 -22.34 -1.96 -8.24
CA THR A 24 -22.38 -1.49 -9.63
C THR A 24 -21.01 -1.50 -10.30
N THR A 25 -19.98 -0.93 -9.68
CA THR A 25 -18.65 -0.68 -10.29
C THR A 25 -17.52 -1.51 -9.63
N TYR A 26 -17.61 -2.83 -9.74
CA TYR A 26 -16.59 -3.75 -9.20
C TYR A 26 -15.98 -4.65 -10.28
N TYR A 27 -14.80 -5.19 -9.98
CA TYR A 27 -13.98 -5.98 -10.92
C TYR A 27 -13.55 -7.34 -10.35
N LEU A 28 -13.91 -7.65 -9.10
CA LEU A 28 -13.71 -8.96 -8.47
C LEU A 28 -14.99 -9.36 -7.74
N GLU A 29 -15.29 -10.65 -7.76
CA GLU A 29 -16.39 -11.28 -7.03
C GLU A 29 -15.84 -12.44 -6.18
N TRP A 30 -16.37 -12.62 -4.97
CA TRP A 30 -15.98 -13.73 -4.12
C TRP A 30 -16.90 -14.93 -4.34
N ASP A 31 -16.35 -16.05 -4.82
CA ASP A 31 -17.07 -17.29 -4.97
C ASP A 31 -17.09 -18.03 -3.62
N THR A 32 -18.25 -18.07 -2.97
CA THR A 32 -18.46 -18.72 -1.68
C THR A 32 -18.34 -20.25 -1.76
N LYS A 33 -18.63 -20.85 -2.92
CA LYS A 33 -18.56 -22.31 -3.10
C LYS A 33 -17.12 -22.81 -3.14
N HIS A 34 -16.27 -22.09 -3.87
CA HIS A 34 -14.86 -22.46 -4.03
C HIS A 34 -13.92 -21.68 -3.10
N ALA A 35 -14.45 -20.77 -2.28
CA ALA A 35 -13.70 -19.89 -1.39
C ALA A 35 -12.52 -19.20 -2.09
N ARG A 36 -12.80 -18.63 -3.28
CA ARG A 36 -11.81 -17.98 -4.14
C ARG A 36 -12.34 -16.70 -4.78
N ALA A 37 -11.44 -15.83 -5.21
CA ALA A 37 -11.80 -14.68 -6.02
C ALA A 37 -12.03 -15.10 -7.47
N THR A 38 -13.02 -14.49 -8.13
CA THR A 38 -13.35 -14.72 -9.54
C THR A 38 -13.65 -13.39 -10.23
N PRO A 39 -13.48 -13.29 -11.55
CA PRO A 39 -14.05 -12.17 -12.29
C PRO A 39 -15.57 -12.12 -12.10
N PRO A 40 -16.20 -10.92 -12.11
CA PRO A 40 -17.64 -10.79 -12.04
C PRO A 40 -18.34 -11.61 -13.13
N LYS A 41 -19.41 -12.30 -12.77
CA LYS A 41 -20.19 -13.10 -13.74
C LYS A 41 -20.74 -12.27 -14.90
N ARG A 42 -21.02 -10.99 -14.65
CA ARG A 42 -21.55 -10.05 -15.65
C ARG A 42 -20.50 -9.03 -16.03
N ASN A 43 -20.19 -8.95 -17.33
CA ASN A 43 -19.17 -8.04 -17.87
C ASN A 43 -19.48 -6.54 -17.66
N TRP A 44 -20.75 -6.18 -17.47
CA TRP A 44 -21.14 -4.77 -17.31
C TRP A 44 -20.52 -4.11 -16.08
N HIS A 45 -20.27 -4.87 -14.99
CA HIS A 45 -19.66 -4.32 -13.77
C HIS A 45 -18.23 -3.82 -14.02
N ILE A 46 -17.43 -4.62 -14.74
CA ILE A 46 -16.07 -4.24 -15.15
C ILE A 46 -16.13 -3.06 -16.13
N GLN A 47 -17.08 -3.08 -17.08
CA GLN A 47 -17.21 -2.00 -18.05
C GLN A 47 -17.59 -0.67 -17.36
N ALA A 48 -18.52 -0.70 -16.41
CA ALA A 48 -18.90 0.46 -15.61
C ALA A 48 -17.71 0.98 -14.79
N PHE A 49 -16.91 0.09 -14.18
CA PHE A 49 -15.67 0.48 -13.51
C PHE A 49 -14.68 1.18 -14.46
N ARG A 50 -14.49 0.65 -15.67
CA ARG A 50 -13.61 1.28 -16.69
C ARG A 50 -14.11 2.66 -17.10
N VAL A 51 -15.40 2.77 -17.44
CA VAL A 51 -16.01 4.04 -17.86
C VAL A 51 -15.91 5.08 -16.75
N ALA A 52 -16.20 4.70 -15.50
CA ALA A 52 -16.07 5.60 -14.35
C ALA A 52 -14.64 6.11 -14.17
N ASN A 53 -13.64 5.25 -14.34
CA ASN A 53 -12.22 5.64 -14.22
C ASN A 53 -11.73 6.52 -15.38
N ILE A 54 -12.15 6.21 -16.61
CA ILE A 54 -11.87 7.06 -17.78
C ILE A 54 -12.48 8.45 -17.55
N PHE A 55 -13.74 8.51 -17.17
CA PHE A 55 -14.41 9.78 -16.85
C PHE A 55 -13.68 10.54 -15.74
N THR A 56 -13.27 9.83 -14.68
CA THR A 56 -12.53 10.43 -13.56
C THR A 56 -11.18 11.00 -14.02
N ALA A 57 -10.44 10.28 -14.87
CA ALA A 57 -9.13 10.70 -15.36
C ALA A 57 -9.21 11.92 -16.31
N PHE A 58 -10.20 11.95 -17.21
CA PHE A 58 -10.30 13.00 -18.23
C PHE A 58 -11.07 14.24 -17.78
N PHE A 59 -12.02 14.12 -16.86
CA PHE A 59 -12.87 15.24 -16.45
C PHE A 59 -12.64 15.65 -15.00
N ILE A 60 -12.72 14.71 -14.06
CA ILE A 60 -12.65 15.03 -12.63
C ILE A 60 -11.26 15.48 -12.21
N LEU A 61 -10.21 14.75 -12.63
CA LEU A 61 -8.85 15.08 -12.24
C LEU A 61 -8.41 16.48 -12.74
N PRO A 62 -8.57 16.84 -14.03
CA PRO A 62 -8.24 18.19 -14.49
C PRO A 62 -9.09 19.27 -13.79
N ALA A 63 -10.38 19.02 -13.59
CA ALA A 63 -11.26 19.97 -12.90
C ALA A 63 -10.80 20.24 -11.45
N LEU A 64 -10.37 19.20 -10.73
CA LEU A 64 -9.81 19.33 -9.39
C LEU A 64 -8.48 20.10 -9.39
N TRP A 65 -7.61 19.90 -10.37
CA TRP A 65 -6.36 20.67 -10.50
C TRP A 65 -6.60 22.15 -10.79
N VAL A 66 -7.50 22.46 -11.73
CA VAL A 66 -7.94 23.84 -12.00
C VAL A 66 -8.53 24.45 -10.73
N ARG A 67 -9.33 23.70 -9.98
CA ARG A 67 -9.91 24.16 -8.72
C ARG A 67 -8.85 24.42 -7.65
N CYS A 68 -7.85 23.55 -7.52
CA CYS A 68 -6.69 23.77 -6.65
C CYS A 68 -5.99 25.08 -7.00
N TYR A 69 -5.69 25.31 -8.28
CA TYR A 69 -5.06 26.54 -8.76
C TYR A 69 -5.91 27.79 -8.47
N HIS A 70 -7.21 27.73 -8.72
CA HIS A 70 -8.12 28.84 -8.46
C HIS A 70 -8.22 29.15 -6.95
N LEU A 71 -8.34 28.13 -6.11
CA LEU A 71 -8.40 28.31 -4.66
C LEU A 71 -7.05 28.80 -4.09
N SER A 72 -5.91 28.44 -4.68
CA SER A 72 -4.60 28.91 -4.23
C SER A 72 -4.30 30.35 -4.64
N THR A 73 -4.82 30.81 -5.78
CA THR A 73 -4.56 32.16 -6.32
C THR A 73 -5.61 33.20 -5.93
N SER A 74 -6.85 32.79 -5.65
CA SER A 74 -7.92 33.72 -5.29
C SER A 74 -7.70 34.37 -3.90
N ARG A 75 -7.94 35.69 -3.80
CA ARG A 75 -7.93 36.41 -2.50
C ARG A 75 -8.89 35.77 -1.48
N GLY A 76 -9.98 35.18 -1.97
CA GLY A 76 -11.00 34.47 -1.19
C GLY A 76 -10.58 33.08 -0.69
N GLY A 77 -9.58 32.44 -1.30
CA GLY A 77 -9.06 31.13 -0.88
C GLY A 77 -8.55 31.09 0.56
N ARG A 78 -8.13 32.25 1.10
CA ARG A 78 -7.73 32.40 2.51
C ARG A 78 -8.86 32.08 3.51
N TRP A 79 -10.12 32.25 3.11
CA TRP A 79 -11.29 31.98 3.96
C TRP A 79 -11.71 30.50 3.94
N TYR A 80 -11.37 29.75 2.89
CA TYR A 80 -11.76 28.35 2.69
C TYR A 80 -10.59 27.37 2.85
N LYS A 81 -9.79 27.52 3.91
CA LYS A 81 -8.58 26.70 4.16
C LYS A 81 -8.87 25.19 4.15
N SER A 82 -9.99 24.76 4.74
CA SER A 82 -10.41 23.35 4.78
C SER A 82 -10.71 22.80 3.39
N THR A 83 -11.46 23.55 2.58
CA THR A 83 -11.76 23.18 1.20
C THR A 83 -10.49 23.09 0.36
N LEU A 84 -9.58 24.08 0.49
CA LEU A 84 -8.31 24.07 -0.22
C LEU A 84 -7.50 22.81 0.11
N CYS A 85 -7.36 22.49 1.41
CA CYS A 85 -6.65 21.30 1.86
C CYS A 85 -7.30 19.99 1.33
N LEU A 86 -8.62 19.85 1.48
CA LEU A 86 -9.33 18.67 0.98
C LEU A 86 -9.21 18.53 -0.54
N THR A 87 -9.31 19.63 -1.28
CA THR A 87 -9.15 19.61 -2.74
C THR A 87 -7.74 19.17 -3.13
N TYR A 88 -6.69 19.65 -2.43
CA TYR A 88 -5.32 19.19 -2.65
C TYR A 88 -5.13 17.71 -2.35
N ILE A 89 -5.63 17.24 -1.19
CA ILE A 89 -5.52 15.83 -0.80
C ILE A 89 -6.18 14.94 -1.85
N VAL A 90 -7.41 15.25 -2.26
CA VAL A 90 -8.12 14.47 -3.28
C VAL A 90 -7.41 14.55 -4.64
N SER A 91 -6.94 15.73 -5.03
CA SER A 91 -6.18 15.94 -6.28
C SER A 91 -4.87 15.16 -6.35
N PHE A 92 -4.27 14.87 -5.20
CA PHE A 92 -3.03 14.11 -5.09
C PHE A 92 -3.28 12.60 -5.00
N ILE A 93 -4.28 12.17 -4.20
CA ILE A 93 -4.64 10.76 -4.06
C ILE A 93 -5.22 10.22 -5.38
N LEU A 94 -5.92 11.04 -6.15
CA LEU A 94 -6.61 10.60 -7.35
C LEU A 94 -5.66 10.05 -8.45
N PRO A 95 -4.55 10.71 -8.81
CA PRO A 95 -3.52 10.13 -9.67
C PRO A 95 -2.95 8.81 -9.12
N CYS A 96 -2.69 8.75 -7.81
CA CYS A 96 -2.18 7.54 -7.15
C CYS A 96 -3.16 6.37 -7.32
N TYR A 97 -4.46 6.64 -7.14
CA TYR A 97 -5.54 5.69 -7.41
C TYR A 97 -5.56 5.26 -8.88
N LEU A 98 -5.48 6.20 -9.81
CA LEU A 98 -5.56 5.92 -11.24
C LEU A 98 -4.42 5.02 -11.72
N CYS A 99 -3.23 5.12 -11.13
CA CYS A 99 -2.14 4.19 -11.39
C CYS A 99 -2.50 2.73 -11.03
N PHE A 100 -3.11 2.50 -9.86
CA PHE A 100 -3.62 1.18 -9.48
C PHE A 100 -4.81 0.74 -10.33
N ALA A 101 -5.76 1.65 -10.59
CA ALA A 101 -6.94 1.37 -11.38
C ALA A 101 -6.57 0.99 -12.81
N ARG A 102 -5.54 1.60 -13.40
CA ARG A 102 -5.04 1.29 -14.75
C ARG A 102 -4.70 -0.18 -14.92
N PHE A 103 -4.00 -0.79 -13.96
CA PHE A 103 -3.69 -2.22 -13.99
C PHE A 103 -4.98 -3.06 -14.04
N ILE A 104 -5.93 -2.77 -13.15
CA ILE A 104 -7.20 -3.48 -13.05
C ILE A 104 -8.11 -3.25 -14.27
N MET A 105 -8.06 -2.05 -14.87
CA MET A 105 -8.83 -1.72 -16.07
C MET A 105 -8.36 -2.51 -17.29
N GLY A 106 -7.14 -3.04 -17.30
CA GLY A 106 -6.63 -3.87 -18.38
C GLY A 106 -7.54 -5.07 -18.69
N PRO A 107 -7.56 -5.57 -19.94
CA PRO A 107 -8.39 -6.71 -20.32
C PRO A 107 -8.10 -7.96 -19.47
N SER A 108 -6.83 -8.21 -19.18
CA SER A 108 -6.38 -9.31 -18.33
C SER A 108 -6.17 -8.90 -16.86
N GLY A 109 -6.38 -7.64 -16.49
CA GLY A 109 -5.99 -7.10 -15.18
C GLY A 109 -6.58 -7.87 -13.99
N PRO A 110 -7.91 -8.05 -13.91
CA PRO A 110 -8.53 -8.79 -12.81
C PRO A 110 -8.10 -10.25 -12.77
N GLN A 111 -7.96 -10.90 -13.93
CA GLN A 111 -7.52 -12.30 -13.99
C GLN A 111 -6.06 -12.45 -13.58
N LYS A 112 -5.17 -11.55 -14.01
CA LYS A 112 -3.77 -11.51 -13.57
C LYS A 112 -3.69 -11.34 -12.06
N TYR A 113 -4.45 -10.40 -11.48
CA TYR A 113 -4.52 -10.20 -10.04
C TYR A 113 -4.90 -11.49 -9.30
N ILE A 114 -5.98 -12.15 -9.75
CA ILE A 114 -6.46 -13.41 -9.16
C ILE A 114 -5.38 -14.49 -9.26
N ASN A 115 -4.80 -14.69 -10.45
CA ASN A 115 -3.77 -15.69 -10.67
C ASN A 115 -2.54 -15.44 -9.79
N CYS A 116 -2.06 -14.20 -9.69
CA CYS A 116 -0.94 -13.85 -8.81
C CYS A 116 -1.26 -14.16 -7.34
N PHE A 117 -2.47 -13.83 -6.89
CA PHE A 117 -2.89 -14.11 -5.52
C PHE A 117 -3.05 -15.62 -5.26
N GLU A 118 -3.59 -16.38 -6.20
CA GLU A 118 -3.70 -17.84 -6.09
C GLU A 118 -2.32 -18.52 -6.08
N VAL A 119 -1.40 -18.07 -6.94
CA VAL A 119 -0.01 -18.58 -6.93
C VAL A 119 0.66 -18.26 -5.60
N LEU A 120 0.46 -17.06 -5.06
CA LEU A 120 0.95 -16.68 -3.73
C LEU A 120 0.43 -17.63 -2.63
N LEU A 121 -0.88 -17.91 -2.60
CA LEU A 121 -1.47 -18.84 -1.63
C LEU A 121 -0.95 -20.28 -1.82
N ASN A 122 -0.77 -20.72 -3.07
CA ASN A 122 -0.25 -22.05 -3.36
C ASN A 122 1.22 -22.20 -2.97
N LEU A 123 2.04 -21.15 -3.14
CA LEU A 123 3.43 -21.11 -2.69
C LEU A 123 3.51 -21.16 -1.16
N GLU A 124 2.67 -20.39 -0.45
CA GLU A 124 2.54 -20.46 1.01
C GLU A 124 2.25 -21.88 1.51
N ARG A 125 1.28 -22.55 0.88
CA ARG A 125 0.92 -23.94 1.21
C ARG A 125 2.05 -24.91 0.91
N THR A 126 2.68 -24.77 -0.25
CA THR A 126 3.80 -25.62 -0.67
C THR A 126 5.00 -25.47 0.27
N LEU A 127 5.26 -24.26 0.79
CA LEU A 127 6.32 -24.02 1.78
C LEU A 127 5.98 -24.66 3.13
N GLU A 128 4.71 -24.65 3.54
CA GLU A 128 4.23 -25.33 4.74
C GLU A 128 4.35 -26.85 4.64
N ASP A 129 3.99 -27.43 3.50
CA ASP A 129 4.09 -28.87 3.23
C ASP A 129 5.55 -29.36 3.18
N MET A 130 6.53 -28.47 2.97
CA MET A 130 7.96 -28.82 3.02
C MET A 130 8.50 -28.97 4.44
N ILE A 131 7.74 -28.62 5.47
CA ILE A 131 8.16 -28.78 6.86
C ILE A 131 8.05 -30.27 7.24
N PRO A 132 9.15 -30.96 7.60
CA PRO A 132 9.13 -32.41 7.83
C PRO A 132 8.22 -32.86 8.98
N ARG A 133 7.95 -31.95 9.92
CA ARG A 133 7.24 -32.20 11.18
C ARG A 133 6.47 -30.96 11.60
N SER A 134 5.13 -31.03 11.55
CA SER A 134 4.25 -29.91 11.87
C SER A 134 4.28 -29.49 13.35
N ASP A 135 4.73 -30.39 14.22
CA ASP A 135 4.90 -30.21 15.67
C ASP A 135 6.22 -29.50 16.05
N TYR A 136 7.12 -29.27 15.08
CA TYR A 136 8.40 -28.63 15.37
C TYR A 136 8.22 -27.16 15.75
N LYS A 137 8.85 -26.73 16.86
CA LYS A 137 8.83 -25.33 17.29
C LYS A 137 9.46 -24.44 16.22
N ARG A 138 8.68 -23.49 15.69
CA ARG A 138 9.11 -22.51 14.68
C ARG A 138 10.07 -21.45 15.24
N GLY A 139 10.07 -21.31 16.56
CA GLY A 139 10.86 -20.35 17.32
C GLY A 139 10.10 -19.04 17.52
N ASP A 140 10.29 -18.42 18.68
CA ASP A 140 9.51 -17.27 19.13
C ASP A 140 9.58 -16.08 18.16
N ASP A 141 10.71 -15.89 17.47
CA ASP A 141 10.87 -14.85 16.45
C ASP A 141 9.89 -15.02 15.28
N VAL A 142 9.68 -16.27 14.81
CA VAL A 142 8.79 -16.56 13.68
C VAL A 142 7.34 -16.40 14.10
N ASP A 143 6.98 -16.88 15.29
CA ASP A 143 5.62 -16.72 15.80
C ASP A 143 5.28 -15.24 16.06
N SER A 144 6.25 -14.47 16.57
CA SER A 144 6.14 -13.02 16.72
C SER A 144 6.00 -12.33 15.35
N ALA A 145 6.82 -12.71 14.36
CA ALA A 145 6.74 -12.18 13.00
C ALA A 145 5.40 -12.50 12.33
N VAL A 146 4.89 -13.74 12.44
CA VAL A 146 3.58 -14.12 11.93
C VAL A 146 2.48 -13.28 12.58
N ARG A 147 2.50 -13.14 13.91
CA ARG A 147 1.53 -12.30 14.64
C ARG A 147 1.59 -10.84 14.20
N GLN A 148 2.78 -10.29 14.04
CA GLN A 148 2.97 -8.91 13.60
C GLN A 148 2.50 -8.70 12.16
N MET A 149 2.91 -9.57 11.23
CA MET A 149 2.59 -9.48 9.81
C MET A 149 1.12 -9.76 9.49
N THR A 150 0.41 -10.50 10.35
CA THR A 150 -1.05 -10.67 10.26
C THR A 150 -1.81 -9.51 10.89
N ARG A 151 -1.32 -8.97 12.02
CA ARG A 151 -1.97 -7.87 12.74
C ARG A 151 -1.99 -6.58 11.92
N TYR A 152 -0.92 -6.24 11.20
CA TYR A 152 -0.86 -4.97 10.47
C TYR A 152 -1.93 -4.85 9.36
N PRO A 153 -2.07 -5.82 8.42
CA PRO A 153 -3.16 -5.77 7.46
C PRO A 153 -4.53 -5.79 8.13
N LEU A 154 -4.75 -6.59 9.19
CA LEU A 154 -6.03 -6.62 9.90
C LEU A 154 -6.40 -5.25 10.48
N VAL A 155 -5.46 -4.54 11.11
CA VAL A 155 -5.70 -3.20 11.65
C VAL A 155 -5.95 -2.21 10.50
N LEU A 156 -5.14 -2.27 9.44
CA LEU A 156 -5.29 -1.39 8.27
C LEU A 156 -6.67 -1.55 7.63
N PHE A 157 -7.08 -2.79 7.32
CA PHE A 157 -8.40 -3.07 6.73
C PHE A 157 -9.54 -2.77 7.70
N GLY A 158 -9.34 -2.98 9.01
CA GLY A 158 -10.31 -2.54 10.02
C GLY A 158 -10.57 -1.04 9.97
N ILE A 159 -9.51 -0.22 9.86
CA ILE A 159 -9.60 1.23 9.73
C ILE A 159 -10.25 1.61 8.39
N LEU A 160 -9.79 1.02 7.27
CA LEU A 160 -10.30 1.30 5.93
C LEU A 160 -11.78 0.94 5.75
N ASP A 161 -12.22 -0.17 6.35
CA ASP A 161 -13.58 -0.68 6.17
C ASP A 161 -14.58 -0.05 7.16
N SER A 162 -14.12 0.35 8.36
CA SER A 162 -15.01 0.76 9.44
C SER A 162 -14.97 2.26 9.73
N ILE A 163 -13.78 2.83 9.92
CA ILE A 163 -13.62 4.22 10.37
C ILE A 163 -13.64 5.17 9.17
N LEU A 164 -12.89 4.82 8.13
CA LEU A 164 -12.64 5.71 7.01
C LEU A 164 -13.91 6.07 6.20
N PRO A 165 -14.87 5.16 5.94
CA PRO A 165 -16.09 5.51 5.21
C PRO A 165 -16.94 6.55 5.96
N ILE A 166 -16.98 6.47 7.29
CA ILE A 166 -17.69 7.42 8.14
C ILE A 166 -17.02 8.81 8.05
N SER A 167 -15.69 8.85 8.15
CA SER A 167 -14.94 10.10 7.99
C SER A 167 -15.12 10.70 6.59
N ILE A 168 -15.09 9.89 5.54
CA ILE A 168 -15.32 10.35 4.16
C ILE A 168 -16.72 10.91 4.01
N ALA A 169 -17.75 10.19 4.46
CA ALA A 169 -19.12 10.65 4.40
C ALA A 169 -19.25 12.01 5.10
N PHE A 170 -18.69 12.14 6.31
CA PHE A 170 -18.65 13.43 7.02
C PHE A 170 -18.07 14.55 6.14
N PHE A 171 -16.88 14.39 5.54
CA PHE A 171 -16.30 15.44 4.69
C PHE A 171 -17.06 15.68 3.39
N CYS A 172 -17.63 14.63 2.78
CA CYS A 172 -18.37 14.73 1.52
C CYS A 172 -19.73 15.43 1.68
N PHE A 173 -20.41 15.25 2.81
CA PHE A 173 -21.68 15.92 3.09
C PHE A 173 -21.51 17.32 3.69
N PHE A 174 -20.29 17.78 3.96
CA PHE A 174 -20.03 19.15 4.42
C PHE A 174 -19.82 20.12 3.26
N ARG A 175 -20.01 21.43 3.53
CA ARG A 175 -19.74 22.52 2.57
C ARG A 175 -18.29 22.57 2.08
N TRP A 176 -17.37 21.85 2.71
CA TRP A 176 -15.98 21.74 2.30
C TRP A 176 -15.75 20.76 1.15
N ASN A 177 -16.77 20.03 0.71
CA ASN A 177 -16.68 19.10 -0.40
C ASN A 177 -16.14 19.83 -1.65
N PRO A 178 -15.00 19.39 -2.22
CA PRO A 178 -14.40 20.02 -3.39
C PRO A 178 -15.37 20.17 -4.57
N LEU A 179 -16.20 19.16 -4.83
CA LEU A 179 -17.20 19.20 -5.89
C LEU A 179 -18.29 20.23 -5.61
N TYR A 180 -18.81 20.30 -4.38
CA TYR A 180 -19.80 21.32 -4.00
C TYR A 180 -19.26 22.72 -4.25
N THR A 181 -18.05 23.01 -3.79
CA THR A 181 -17.47 24.34 -3.97
C THR A 181 -17.09 24.65 -5.42
N MET A 182 -16.80 23.62 -6.22
CA MET A 182 -16.55 23.78 -7.65
C MET A 182 -17.84 24.17 -8.38
N PHE A 183 -18.94 23.45 -8.13
CA PHE A 183 -20.25 23.80 -8.70
C PHE A 183 -20.71 25.19 -8.25
N LEU A 184 -20.50 25.53 -6.98
CA LEU A 184 -20.84 26.85 -6.44
C LEU A 184 -20.07 27.98 -7.14
N ALA A 185 -18.81 27.71 -7.52
CA ALA A 185 -17.99 28.67 -8.24
C ALA A 185 -18.38 28.83 -9.71
N ILE A 186 -18.95 27.79 -10.34
CA ILE A 186 -19.47 27.86 -11.71
C ILE A 186 -20.82 28.59 -11.72
N HIS A 187 -21.70 28.25 -10.76
CA HIS A 187 -23.02 28.84 -10.63
C HIS A 187 -23.36 29.06 -9.17
N ASN A 188 -23.64 30.31 -8.78
CA ASN A 188 -23.96 30.64 -7.39
C ASN A 188 -25.41 30.24 -7.05
N PHE A 189 -25.63 28.94 -6.87
CA PHE A 189 -26.94 28.38 -6.56
C PHE A 189 -27.39 28.61 -5.11
N GLU A 190 -26.56 29.20 -4.25
CA GLU A 190 -26.95 29.62 -2.90
C GLU A 190 -27.91 30.82 -2.90
N LEU A 191 -28.09 31.49 -4.06
CA LEU A 191 -29.08 32.55 -4.25
C LEU A 191 -30.53 32.05 -4.36
N TYR A 192 -30.73 30.76 -4.65
CA TYR A 192 -32.06 30.17 -4.75
C TYR A 192 -32.60 29.75 -3.37
N SER A 193 -33.85 29.25 -3.34
CA SER A 193 -34.45 28.67 -2.13
C SER A 193 -33.51 27.65 -1.47
N PRO A 194 -33.41 27.59 -0.12
CA PRO A 194 -32.49 26.71 0.62
C PRO A 194 -32.56 25.23 0.23
N ILE A 195 -33.68 24.78 -0.34
CA ILE A 195 -33.87 23.41 -0.82
C ILE A 195 -32.87 23.07 -1.95
N VAL A 196 -32.54 24.02 -2.82
CA VAL A 196 -31.63 23.82 -3.96
C VAL A 196 -30.19 23.51 -3.52
N PRO A 197 -29.49 24.35 -2.73
CA PRO A 197 -28.14 24.05 -2.27
C PRO A 197 -28.08 22.79 -1.40
N ILE A 198 -29.10 22.53 -0.57
CA ILE A 198 -29.17 21.30 0.24
C ILE A 198 -29.27 20.06 -0.66
N SER A 199 -30.13 20.09 -1.69
CA SER A 199 -30.27 18.98 -2.64
C SER A 199 -28.95 18.73 -3.39
N ILE A 200 -28.31 19.77 -3.91
CA ILE A 200 -27.01 19.66 -4.60
C ILE A 200 -25.93 19.11 -3.64
N GLN A 201 -25.88 19.59 -2.41
CA GLN A 201 -24.93 19.13 -1.39
C GLN A 201 -25.13 17.65 -1.06
N ILE A 202 -26.38 17.19 -0.90
CA ILE A 202 -26.69 15.78 -0.65
C ILE A 202 -26.29 14.93 -1.86
N SER A 203 -26.67 15.31 -3.08
CA SER A 203 -26.33 14.56 -4.30
C SER A 203 -24.82 14.45 -4.51
N LEU A 204 -24.09 15.56 -4.41
CA LEU A 204 -22.62 15.56 -4.53
C LEU A 204 -21.94 14.86 -3.35
N GLY A 205 -22.54 14.88 -2.16
CA GLY A 205 -22.08 14.14 -0.99
C GLY A 205 -22.16 12.63 -1.20
N ILE A 206 -23.28 12.13 -1.73
CA ILE A 206 -23.45 10.72 -2.09
C ILE A 206 -22.44 10.30 -3.16
N LEU A 207 -22.37 11.05 -4.27
CA LEU A 207 -21.44 10.75 -5.36
C LEU A 207 -19.98 10.79 -4.92
N GLY A 208 -19.61 11.81 -4.13
CA GLY A 208 -18.27 11.94 -3.56
C GLY A 208 -17.93 10.78 -2.62
N THR A 209 -18.87 10.38 -1.76
CA THR A 209 -18.66 9.26 -0.82
C THR A 209 -18.44 7.95 -1.58
N ILE A 210 -19.30 7.63 -2.55
CA ILE A 210 -19.16 6.44 -3.40
C ILE A 210 -17.85 6.48 -4.17
N GLY A 211 -17.51 7.63 -4.78
CA GLY A 211 -16.27 7.80 -5.54
C GLY A 211 -15.02 7.57 -4.70
N VAL A 212 -14.90 8.24 -3.55
CA VAL A 212 -13.72 8.17 -2.69
C VAL A 212 -13.60 6.79 -2.02
N THR A 213 -14.71 6.20 -1.55
CA THR A 213 -14.68 4.83 -1.00
C THR A 213 -14.36 3.78 -2.07
N MET A 214 -14.87 3.95 -3.30
CA MET A 214 -14.48 3.13 -4.45
C MET A 214 -12.98 3.22 -4.72
N MET A 215 -12.39 4.42 -4.67
CA MET A 215 -10.96 4.64 -4.86
C MET A 215 -10.13 3.91 -3.80
N LEU A 216 -10.47 4.13 -2.53
CA LEU A 216 -9.75 3.55 -1.39
C LEU A 216 -9.88 2.03 -1.32
N ALA A 217 -11.06 1.47 -1.64
CA ALA A 217 -11.23 0.03 -1.72
C ALA A 217 -10.33 -0.60 -2.81
N THR A 218 -10.14 0.08 -3.95
CA THR A 218 -9.23 -0.39 -5.00
C THR A 218 -7.77 -0.31 -4.59
N ILE A 219 -7.36 0.82 -3.98
CA ILE A 219 -6.01 0.95 -3.42
C ILE A 219 -5.79 -0.15 -2.38
N GLY A 220 -6.75 -0.36 -1.48
CA GLY A 220 -6.70 -1.40 -0.45
C GLY A 220 -6.48 -2.80 -1.03
N ILE A 221 -7.30 -3.21 -2.02
CA ILE A 221 -7.12 -4.50 -2.70
C ILE A 221 -5.71 -4.63 -3.29
N CYS A 222 -5.19 -3.60 -3.96
CA CYS A 222 -3.85 -3.66 -4.55
C CYS A 222 -2.73 -3.69 -3.48
N LEU A 223 -2.89 -2.96 -2.38
CA LEU A 223 -1.96 -3.01 -1.25
C LEU A 223 -2.03 -4.35 -0.50
N LEU A 224 -3.17 -5.05 -0.53
CA LEU A 224 -3.31 -6.35 0.10
C LEU A 224 -2.34 -7.36 -0.52
N ILE A 225 -2.35 -7.51 -1.85
CA ILE A 225 -1.45 -8.47 -2.50
C ILE A 225 0.02 -8.10 -2.28
N VAL A 226 0.37 -6.81 -2.31
CA VAL A 226 1.74 -6.32 -2.04
C VAL A 226 2.16 -6.65 -0.60
N SER A 227 1.31 -6.38 0.38
CA SER A 227 1.62 -6.62 1.80
C SER A 227 1.66 -8.11 2.15
N CYS A 228 0.72 -8.92 1.63
CA CYS A 228 0.73 -10.37 1.81
C CYS A 228 2.01 -11.00 1.26
N SER A 229 2.45 -10.54 0.10
CA SER A 229 3.67 -10.94 -0.57
C SER A 229 4.93 -10.65 0.27
N ILE A 230 5.12 -9.39 0.69
CA ILE A 230 6.23 -8.98 1.56
C ILE A 230 6.20 -9.75 2.90
N ALA A 231 5.03 -9.89 3.52
CA ALA A 231 4.85 -10.59 4.79
C ALA A 231 5.28 -12.06 4.71
N SER A 232 4.88 -12.73 3.63
CA SER A 232 5.22 -14.12 3.35
C SER A 232 6.72 -14.30 3.19
N LEU A 233 7.35 -13.50 2.32
CA LEU A 233 8.80 -13.54 2.13
C LEU A 233 9.54 -13.31 3.45
N TYR A 234 9.11 -12.33 4.25
CA TYR A 234 9.72 -12.06 5.55
C TYR A 234 9.62 -13.24 6.51
N VAL A 235 8.41 -13.79 6.71
CA VAL A 235 8.17 -14.90 7.63
C VAL A 235 8.94 -16.15 7.21
N TRP A 236 8.92 -16.50 5.93
CA TRP A 236 9.62 -17.69 5.45
C TRP A 236 11.13 -17.54 5.40
N MET A 237 11.65 -16.34 5.09
CA MET A 237 13.09 -16.07 5.19
C MET A 237 13.58 -16.11 6.65
N LEU A 238 12.75 -15.69 7.61
CA LEU A 238 13.05 -15.82 9.02
C LEU A 238 13.06 -17.29 9.46
N PHE A 239 12.13 -18.10 8.94
CA PHE A 239 12.08 -19.55 9.17
C PHE A 239 13.32 -20.27 8.63
N LEU A 240 13.85 -19.85 7.47
CA LEU A 240 15.09 -20.42 6.93
C LEU A 240 16.34 -20.04 7.72
N ASN A 241 16.29 -19.01 8.56
CA ASN A 241 17.45 -18.61 9.35
C ASN A 241 17.68 -19.52 10.56
N ARG A 242 18.95 -19.57 10.97
CA ARG A 242 19.39 -20.36 12.13
C ARG A 242 18.59 -19.99 13.38
N ASP A 243 18.27 -21.00 14.18
CA ASP A 243 17.73 -20.79 15.52
C ASP A 243 18.81 -20.18 16.44
N LYS A 244 18.55 -18.98 16.95
CA LYS A 244 19.47 -18.29 17.87
C LYS A 244 19.44 -18.90 19.28
N ASN A 245 18.36 -19.60 19.63
CA ASN A 245 18.14 -20.14 20.97
C ASN A 245 18.77 -21.52 21.17
N ASP A 246 19.15 -22.21 20.09
CA ASP A 246 19.89 -23.47 20.17
C ASP A 246 21.37 -23.13 20.41
N GLY A 247 21.76 -22.96 21.69
CA GLY A 247 23.13 -22.68 22.14
C GLY A 247 24.19 -23.73 21.76
N ARG A 248 23.84 -24.68 20.89
CA ARG A 248 24.74 -25.67 20.31
C ARG A 248 25.57 -25.05 19.18
N LYS A 249 26.84 -25.45 19.09
CA LYS A 249 27.78 -24.98 18.04
C LYS A 249 27.41 -25.41 16.62
N LYS A 250 26.52 -26.41 16.42
CA LYS A 250 26.17 -26.92 15.08
C LYS A 250 25.07 -26.07 14.43
N PHE A 251 25.28 -25.69 13.16
CA PHE A 251 24.28 -24.97 12.38
C PHE A 251 23.06 -25.88 12.16
N LYS A 252 21.95 -25.60 12.86
CA LYS A 252 20.69 -26.32 12.70
C LYS A 252 19.64 -25.35 12.19
N LEU A 253 19.06 -25.69 11.05
CA LEU A 253 17.92 -24.97 10.49
C LEU A 253 16.67 -25.24 11.32
N ARG A 254 15.78 -24.25 11.41
CA ARG A 254 14.48 -24.40 12.08
C ARG A 254 13.66 -25.50 11.38
N GLY A 255 12.75 -26.14 12.11
CA GLY A 255 11.94 -27.23 11.55
C GLY A 255 12.69 -28.53 11.26
N GLY A 256 13.99 -28.63 11.59
CA GLY A 256 14.80 -29.80 11.23
C GLY A 256 15.00 -29.96 9.72
N LEU A 257 14.96 -28.86 8.96
CA LEU A 257 15.11 -28.88 7.50
C LEU A 257 16.44 -29.50 7.07
N SER A 258 16.37 -30.39 6.08
CA SER A 258 17.55 -30.88 5.37
C SER A 258 18.13 -29.79 4.46
N PHE A 259 19.41 -29.94 4.07
CA PHE A 259 20.04 -29.03 3.10
C PHE A 259 19.20 -28.88 1.83
N TYR A 260 18.80 -30.00 1.20
CA TYR A 260 18.06 -29.97 -0.07
C TYR A 260 16.67 -29.35 0.09
N THR A 261 15.98 -29.62 1.20
CA THR A 261 14.67 -29.01 1.49
C THR A 261 14.81 -27.50 1.66
N ALA A 262 15.81 -27.04 2.40
CA ALA A 262 16.05 -25.61 2.63
C ALA A 262 16.39 -24.88 1.31
N ILE A 263 17.21 -25.48 0.46
CA ILE A 263 17.50 -24.95 -0.88
C ILE A 263 16.25 -24.90 -1.75
N LYS A 264 15.41 -25.94 -1.72
CA LYS A 264 14.15 -25.97 -2.46
C LYS A 264 13.20 -24.86 -1.99
N MET A 265 13.03 -24.69 -0.67
CA MET A 265 12.25 -23.60 -0.10
C MET A 265 12.80 -22.24 -0.50
N TYR A 266 14.11 -22.05 -0.44
CA TYR A 266 14.77 -20.80 -0.85
C TYR A 266 14.51 -20.46 -2.32
N ASN A 267 14.56 -21.46 -3.21
CA ASN A 267 14.24 -21.27 -4.62
C ASN A 267 12.76 -20.95 -4.84
N MET A 268 11.84 -21.52 -4.06
CA MET A 268 10.42 -21.15 -4.11
C MET A 268 10.19 -19.70 -3.67
N LEU A 269 10.87 -19.24 -2.63
CA LEU A 269 10.85 -17.83 -2.23
C LEU A 269 11.42 -16.92 -3.31
N ARG A 270 12.43 -17.39 -4.06
CA ARG A 270 12.95 -16.65 -5.21
C ARG A 270 11.91 -16.52 -6.32
N VAL A 271 11.20 -17.60 -6.65
CA VAL A 271 10.09 -17.58 -7.62
C VAL A 271 9.02 -16.59 -7.18
N MET A 272 8.67 -16.61 -5.90
CA MET A 272 7.74 -15.66 -5.31
C MET A 272 8.19 -14.21 -5.49
N THR A 273 9.46 -13.90 -5.18
CA THR A 273 10.05 -12.57 -5.40
C THR A 273 9.97 -12.13 -6.87
N ILE A 274 10.18 -13.03 -7.83
CA ILE A 274 10.10 -12.71 -9.27
C ILE A 274 8.65 -12.34 -9.65
N ILE A 275 7.67 -13.14 -9.21
CA ILE A 275 6.25 -12.88 -9.47
C ILE A 275 5.82 -11.52 -8.87
N GLU A 276 6.30 -11.22 -7.67
CA GLU A 276 6.07 -9.94 -7.02
C GLU A 276 6.70 -8.78 -7.79
N GLU A 277 7.95 -8.93 -8.23
CA GLU A 277 8.64 -7.90 -9.00
C GLU A 277 7.87 -7.59 -10.29
N GLU A 278 7.45 -8.62 -11.04
CA GLU A 278 6.60 -8.49 -12.23
C GLU A 278 5.31 -7.73 -11.93
N LEU A 279 4.61 -8.08 -10.85
CA LEU A 279 3.39 -7.41 -10.41
C LEU A 279 3.65 -5.94 -10.04
N PHE A 280 4.76 -5.63 -9.37
CA PHE A 280 5.12 -4.27 -8.98
C PHE A 280 5.52 -3.40 -10.17
N ILE A 281 6.06 -3.99 -11.25
CA ILE A 281 6.26 -3.30 -12.53
C ILE A 281 4.92 -2.77 -13.05
N GLU A 282 3.89 -3.61 -13.02
CA GLU A 282 2.58 -3.25 -13.57
C GLU A 282 1.80 -2.26 -12.69
N PHE A 283 1.96 -2.30 -11.36
CA PHE A 283 1.24 -1.38 -10.47
C PHE A 283 1.75 0.06 -10.47
N VAL A 284 2.99 0.32 -10.91
CA VAL A 284 3.69 1.62 -10.92
C VAL A 284 3.87 2.27 -9.54
N MET A 285 2.81 2.37 -8.72
CA MET A 285 2.79 2.97 -7.39
C MET A 285 3.76 2.33 -6.39
N PRO A 286 3.91 0.99 -6.31
CA PRO A 286 4.95 0.39 -5.47
C PRO A 286 6.35 0.87 -5.83
N ARG A 287 6.61 1.30 -7.07
CA ARG A 287 7.92 1.88 -7.47
C ARG A 287 8.04 3.37 -7.17
N LEU A 288 6.90 4.06 -7.09
CA LEU A 288 6.83 5.49 -6.74
C LEU A 288 6.58 5.73 -5.25
N HIS A 289 6.49 4.68 -4.43
CA HIS A 289 6.10 4.79 -3.02
C HIS A 289 6.98 5.78 -2.24
N HIS A 290 8.30 5.73 -2.42
CA HIS A 290 9.24 6.65 -1.76
C HIS A 290 8.96 8.10 -2.14
N PHE A 291 8.79 8.37 -3.44
CA PHE A 291 8.46 9.71 -3.93
C PHE A 291 7.14 10.21 -3.33
N VAL A 292 6.11 9.35 -3.34
CA VAL A 292 4.79 9.66 -2.79
C VAL A 292 4.86 9.92 -1.29
N ALA A 293 5.60 9.10 -0.54
CA ALA A 293 5.80 9.25 0.90
C ALA A 293 6.53 10.55 1.24
N VAL A 294 7.57 10.90 0.49
CA VAL A 294 8.30 12.17 0.67
C VAL A 294 7.37 13.35 0.39
N VAL A 295 6.66 13.37 -0.73
CA VAL A 295 5.76 14.47 -1.08
C VAL A 295 4.64 14.63 -0.04
N LEU A 296 3.96 13.54 0.34
CA LEU A 296 2.89 13.59 1.35
C LEU A 296 3.40 14.08 2.70
N SER A 297 4.56 13.58 3.14
CA SER A 297 5.15 13.99 4.41
C SER A 297 5.62 15.43 4.40
N THR A 298 6.25 15.90 3.32
CA THR A 298 6.65 17.30 3.16
C THR A 298 5.42 18.22 3.17
N CYS A 299 4.37 17.89 2.40
CA CYS A 299 3.14 18.67 2.40
C CYS A 299 2.48 18.69 3.78
N ALA A 300 2.37 17.55 4.45
CA ALA A 300 1.82 17.48 5.80
C ALA A 300 2.63 18.29 6.81
N HIS A 301 3.96 18.18 6.77
CA HIS A 301 4.84 18.91 7.68
C HIS A 301 4.76 20.42 7.44
N LEU A 302 4.78 20.86 6.18
CA LEU A 302 4.59 22.25 5.79
C LEU A 302 3.23 22.79 6.26
N LEU A 303 2.16 22.01 6.13
CA LEU A 303 0.84 22.38 6.62
C LEU A 303 0.82 22.55 8.15
N VAL A 304 1.47 21.65 8.90
CA VAL A 304 1.56 21.79 10.36
C VAL A 304 2.34 23.06 10.74
N LEU A 305 3.52 23.29 10.16
CA LEU A 305 4.36 24.44 10.48
C LEU A 305 3.66 25.76 10.12
N THR A 306 3.08 25.86 8.92
CA THR A 306 2.37 27.07 8.49
C THR A 306 1.13 27.37 9.32
N GLN A 307 0.44 26.36 9.86
CA GLN A 307 -0.67 26.58 10.80
C GLN A 307 -0.19 27.01 12.19
N ILE A 308 0.96 26.54 12.64
CA ILE A 308 1.53 26.91 13.95
C ILE A 308 2.10 28.34 13.94
N LEU A 309 2.80 28.71 12.87
CA LEU A 309 3.49 30.01 12.75
C LEU A 309 2.55 31.21 12.53
N ARG A 310 1.31 30.97 12.09
CA ARG A 310 0.38 32.03 11.72
C ARG A 310 -0.39 32.53 12.96
N ASN A 311 -0.23 33.81 13.29
CA ASN A 311 -0.92 34.46 14.42
C ASN A 311 -2.47 34.48 14.30
N GLY A 312 -3.02 34.19 13.12
CA GLY A 312 -4.46 34.22 12.81
C GLY A 312 -5.12 32.84 12.72
N GLY A 313 -5.41 32.24 13.89
CA GLY A 313 -6.30 31.09 14.08
C GLY A 313 -5.74 29.74 13.59
N LYS A 314 -5.49 28.82 14.54
CA LYS A 314 -5.06 27.45 14.28
C LYS A 314 -6.26 26.57 13.94
N SER A 315 -6.34 26.05 12.71
CA SER A 315 -7.37 25.05 12.38
C SER A 315 -6.97 23.68 12.91
N THR A 316 -7.62 23.24 13.99
CA THR A 316 -7.34 21.95 14.64
C THR A 316 -7.54 20.76 13.70
N ILE A 317 -8.56 20.82 12.84
CA ILE A 317 -8.88 19.78 11.85
C ILE A 317 -7.78 19.64 10.80
N LEU A 318 -7.21 20.75 10.33
CA LEU A 318 -6.13 20.72 9.35
C LEU A 318 -4.84 20.16 9.95
N ILE A 319 -4.52 20.58 11.19
CA ILE A 319 -3.34 20.08 11.90
C ILE A 319 -3.49 18.57 12.16
N SER A 320 -4.64 18.11 12.65
CA SER A 320 -4.86 16.69 12.92
C SER A 320 -4.82 15.85 11.64
N GLY A 321 -5.46 16.31 10.56
CA GLY A 321 -5.41 15.65 9.25
C GLY A 321 -3.99 15.55 8.70
N ALA A 322 -3.20 16.62 8.80
CA ALA A 322 -1.81 16.63 8.37
C ALA A 322 -0.94 15.66 9.19
N ILE A 323 -1.10 15.63 10.52
CA ILE A 323 -0.40 14.68 11.39
C ILE A 323 -0.73 13.23 11.00
N VAL A 324 -2.00 12.93 10.71
CA VAL A 324 -2.40 11.58 10.26
C VAL A 324 -1.73 11.22 8.93
N ILE A 325 -1.73 12.12 7.94
CA ILE A 325 -1.07 11.88 6.64
C ILE A 325 0.43 11.65 6.83
N TRP A 326 1.08 12.44 7.68
CA TRP A 326 2.49 12.31 7.99
C TRP A 326 2.82 10.97 8.65
N LEU A 327 2.04 10.58 9.68
CA LEU A 327 2.20 9.29 10.37
C LEU A 327 1.96 8.10 9.43
N MET A 328 0.93 8.17 8.58
CA MET A 328 0.64 7.09 7.62
C MET A 328 1.76 6.96 6.58
N SER A 329 2.28 8.08 6.07
CA SER A 329 3.41 8.08 5.13
C SER A 329 4.66 7.49 5.78
N LEU A 330 4.96 7.86 7.03
CA LEU A 330 6.06 7.32 7.80
C LEU A 330 5.92 5.81 8.08
N ILE A 331 4.73 5.35 8.45
CA ILE A 331 4.46 3.92 8.68
C ILE A 331 4.60 3.13 7.39
N MET A 332 4.05 3.62 6.28
CA MET A 332 4.16 2.97 4.96
C MET A 332 5.61 2.86 4.51
N GLU A 333 6.36 3.95 4.65
CA GLU A 333 7.77 4.02 4.27
C GLU A 333 8.63 3.11 5.15
N TYR A 334 8.45 3.19 6.47
CA TYR A 334 9.12 2.31 7.43
C TYR A 334 8.81 0.83 7.14
N TYR A 335 7.54 0.49 6.94
CA TYR A 335 7.14 -0.88 6.66
C TYR A 335 7.77 -1.40 5.36
N THR A 336 7.65 -0.62 4.28
CA THR A 336 8.13 -1.02 2.96
C THR A 336 9.65 -1.18 2.95
N ILE A 337 10.38 -0.22 3.50
CA ILE A 337 11.84 -0.23 3.47
C ILE A 337 12.42 -1.19 4.49
N CYS A 338 12.00 -1.11 5.75
CA CYS A 338 12.64 -1.89 6.80
C CYS A 338 12.32 -3.37 6.67
N VAL A 339 11.12 -3.75 6.22
CA VAL A 339 10.79 -5.17 6.05
C VAL A 339 11.52 -5.74 4.83
N VAL A 340 11.55 -5.03 3.70
CA VAL A 340 12.31 -5.49 2.51
C VAL A 340 13.82 -5.53 2.77
N ALA A 341 14.36 -4.54 3.48
CA ALA A 341 15.74 -4.56 3.95
C ALA A 341 16.05 -5.81 4.78
N ARG A 342 15.19 -6.12 5.75
CA ARG A 342 15.33 -7.31 6.59
C ARG A 342 15.23 -8.60 5.80
N ILE A 343 14.33 -8.70 4.81
CA ILE A 343 14.26 -9.86 3.90
C ILE A 343 15.62 -10.09 3.22
N GLY A 344 16.20 -9.02 2.66
CA GLY A 344 17.52 -9.09 2.00
C GLY A 344 18.65 -9.48 2.96
N GLU A 345 18.67 -8.91 4.17
CA GLU A 345 19.63 -9.26 5.21
C GLU A 345 19.49 -10.73 5.63
N LEU A 346 18.27 -11.17 5.96
CA LEU A 346 17.95 -12.56 6.30
C LEU A 346 18.37 -13.52 5.19
N SER A 347 18.21 -13.13 3.92
CA SER A 347 18.64 -13.92 2.78
C SER A 347 20.15 -14.06 2.67
N LYS A 348 20.91 -13.00 2.96
CA LYS A 348 22.37 -13.04 2.98
C LYS A 348 22.88 -13.89 4.14
N THR A 349 22.31 -13.69 5.33
CA THR A 349 22.69 -14.46 6.53
C THR A 349 22.45 -15.95 6.31
N PHE A 350 21.31 -16.31 5.69
CA PHE A 350 21.02 -17.69 5.33
C PHE A 350 22.08 -18.28 4.38
N LEU A 351 22.33 -17.61 3.24
CA LEU A 351 23.32 -18.10 2.25
C LEU A 351 24.73 -18.19 2.84
N MET A 352 25.15 -17.20 3.64
CA MET A 352 26.45 -17.21 4.30
C MET A 352 26.56 -18.36 5.30
N GLY A 353 25.53 -18.57 6.13
CA GLY A 353 25.46 -19.68 7.07
C GLY A 353 25.54 -21.04 6.36
N MET A 354 24.78 -21.20 5.29
CA MET A 354 24.78 -22.43 4.48
C MET A 354 26.13 -22.70 3.81
N ARG A 355 26.81 -21.65 3.29
CA ARG A 355 28.15 -21.77 2.70
C ARG A 355 29.20 -22.18 3.73
N MET A 356 29.14 -21.61 4.93
CA MET A 356 30.07 -21.95 6.01
C MET A 356 29.90 -23.41 6.45
N GLU A 357 28.66 -23.87 6.65
CA GLU A 357 28.38 -25.24 7.09
C GLU A 357 28.75 -26.29 6.02
N ASN A 358 28.54 -25.97 4.73
CA ASN A 358 28.75 -26.91 3.63
C ASN A 358 30.09 -26.70 2.89
N ARG A 359 31.04 -25.96 3.46
CA ARG A 359 32.34 -25.64 2.82
C ARG A 359 33.13 -26.88 2.38
N ARG A 360 32.98 -27.99 3.09
CA ARG A 360 33.69 -29.26 2.85
C ARG A 360 33.07 -30.12 1.74
N ILE A 361 31.87 -29.78 1.25
CA ILE A 361 31.14 -30.57 0.24
C ILE A 361 31.13 -29.77 -1.08
N PRO A 362 31.99 -30.10 -2.05
CA PRO A 362 32.19 -29.28 -3.25
C PRO A 362 30.92 -29.04 -4.07
N GLU A 363 30.07 -30.05 -4.21
CA GLU A 363 28.81 -29.98 -4.97
C GLU A 363 27.83 -28.97 -4.37
N ARG A 364 27.62 -29.05 -3.04
CA ARG A 364 26.74 -28.12 -2.30
C ARG A 364 27.29 -26.69 -2.34
N ARG A 365 28.60 -26.54 -2.26
CA ARG A 365 29.25 -25.24 -2.38
C ARG A 365 29.02 -24.62 -3.76
N ARG A 366 29.25 -25.36 -4.85
CA ARG A 366 28.98 -24.89 -6.22
C ARG A 366 27.52 -24.44 -6.38
N GLN A 367 26.58 -25.21 -5.83
CA GLN A 367 25.17 -24.86 -5.86
C GLN A 367 24.90 -23.53 -5.12
N LEU A 368 25.43 -23.35 -3.91
CA LEU A 368 25.28 -22.12 -3.12
C LEU A 368 25.99 -20.89 -3.72
N ASP A 369 27.11 -21.10 -4.42
CA ASP A 369 27.86 -20.03 -5.08
C ASP A 369 27.10 -19.50 -6.31
N SER A 370 26.27 -20.32 -6.95
CA SER A 370 25.36 -19.90 -8.03
C SER A 370 24.12 -19.13 -7.55
N MET A 371 23.85 -19.11 -6.24
CA MET A 371 22.65 -18.47 -5.67
C MET A 371 22.91 -17.02 -5.31
N LEU A 372 21.94 -16.18 -5.68
CA LEU A 372 21.88 -14.77 -5.30
C LEU A 372 20.91 -14.58 -4.13
N PRO A 373 21.14 -13.59 -3.26
CA PRO A 373 20.19 -13.19 -2.22
C PRO A 373 18.81 -12.84 -2.82
N ASN A 374 17.75 -13.33 -2.19
CA ASN A 374 16.39 -12.90 -2.47
C ASN A 374 16.24 -11.47 -1.94
N CYS A 375 16.03 -10.52 -2.85
CA CYS A 375 15.78 -9.13 -2.53
C CYS A 375 14.68 -8.64 -3.46
N ILE A 376 13.59 -8.12 -2.88
CA ILE A 376 12.52 -7.51 -3.64
C ILE A 376 13.02 -6.17 -4.17
N ARG A 377 13.00 -5.98 -5.47
CA ARG A 377 13.35 -4.70 -6.10
C ARG A 377 12.12 -3.78 -6.10
N LEU A 378 12.02 -2.94 -5.08
CA LEU A 378 10.93 -1.97 -4.94
C LEU A 378 11.20 -0.59 -5.56
N GLU A 379 12.40 -0.34 -6.09
CA GLU A 379 12.78 0.96 -6.65
C GLU A 379 12.86 0.93 -8.18
N PHE A 380 12.49 2.06 -8.81
CA PHE A 380 12.66 2.29 -10.25
C PHE A 380 14.15 2.40 -10.66
N LEU A 381 15.03 2.73 -9.70
CA LEU A 381 16.47 2.91 -9.90
C LEU A 381 17.23 2.25 -8.74
N SER A 382 17.57 0.97 -8.87
CA SER A 382 18.49 0.34 -7.93
C SER A 382 19.93 0.61 -8.37
N SER A 383 20.75 1.19 -7.50
CA SER A 383 22.21 1.08 -7.68
C SER A 383 22.62 -0.38 -7.48
N VAL A 384 23.68 -0.82 -8.18
CA VAL A 384 24.29 -2.16 -7.98
C VAL A 384 24.64 -2.38 -6.50
N GLU A 385 24.96 -1.29 -5.79
CA GLU A 385 25.26 -1.28 -4.37
C GLU A 385 24.02 -1.58 -3.50
N THR A 386 22.83 -1.06 -3.83
CA THR A 386 21.59 -1.41 -3.12
C THR A 386 21.20 -2.87 -3.33
N ILE A 387 21.47 -3.43 -4.51
CA ILE A 387 21.24 -4.86 -4.80
C ILE A 387 22.22 -5.74 -4.02
N HIS A 388 23.50 -5.36 -3.98
CA HIS A 388 24.56 -6.14 -3.34
C HIS A 388 24.56 -6.00 -1.81
N ASN A 389 24.30 -4.80 -1.29
CA ASN A 389 24.40 -4.46 0.14
C ASN A 389 23.04 -4.40 0.85
N GLY A 390 21.92 -4.39 0.12
CA GLY A 390 20.58 -4.27 0.68
C GLY A 390 20.26 -2.82 1.06
N VAL A 391 18.98 -2.53 1.34
CA VAL A 391 18.55 -1.20 1.76
C VAL A 391 18.89 -1.02 3.25
N GLY A 392 19.92 -0.24 3.59
CA GLY A 392 20.31 -0.01 4.98
C GLY A 392 19.45 1.05 5.70
N MET A 393 19.53 1.12 7.03
CA MET A 393 18.89 2.18 7.85
C MET A 393 19.25 3.60 7.38
N LYS A 394 20.45 3.77 6.80
CA LYS A 394 20.89 5.01 6.16
C LYS A 394 19.89 5.54 5.12
N TYR A 395 19.19 4.65 4.41
CA TYR A 395 18.15 5.04 3.47
C TYR A 395 16.98 5.74 4.17
N PHE A 396 16.52 5.21 5.31
CA PHE A 396 15.43 5.80 6.07
C PHE A 396 15.83 7.14 6.70
N LEU A 397 17.10 7.29 7.10
CA LEU A 397 17.63 8.60 7.53
C LEU A 397 17.66 9.61 6.37
N ASN A 398 18.05 9.18 5.18
CA ASN A 398 18.00 10.03 3.98
C ASN A 398 16.57 10.45 3.63
N TYR A 399 15.56 9.62 3.91
CA TYR A 399 14.16 10.00 3.76
C TYR A 399 13.81 11.20 4.67
N PHE A 400 14.15 11.15 5.96
CA PHE A 400 13.90 12.27 6.86
C PHE A 400 14.66 13.53 6.46
N ASP A 401 15.93 13.38 6.07
CA ASP A 401 16.75 14.49 5.61
C ASP A 401 16.14 15.16 4.38
N ARG A 402 15.67 14.38 3.39
CA ARG A 402 14.94 14.91 2.22
C ARG A 402 13.67 15.64 2.62
N VAL A 403 12.83 15.03 3.46
CA VAL A 403 11.58 15.66 3.92
C VAL A 403 11.87 16.97 4.64
N ALA A 404 12.84 16.99 5.55
CA ALA A 404 13.24 18.18 6.31
C ALA A 404 13.80 19.27 5.40
N ASN A 405 14.77 18.94 4.54
CA ASN A 405 15.42 19.89 3.63
C ASN A 405 14.40 20.53 2.68
N ILE A 406 13.55 19.73 2.03
CA ILE A 406 12.52 20.28 1.13
C ILE A 406 11.51 21.13 1.91
N THR A 407 11.11 20.70 3.11
CA THR A 407 10.18 21.49 3.95
C THR A 407 10.79 22.84 4.32
N VAL A 408 12.06 22.88 4.74
CA VAL A 408 12.76 24.13 5.07
C VAL A 408 12.88 25.03 3.85
N THR A 409 13.28 24.49 2.69
CA THR A 409 13.35 25.26 1.43
C THR A 409 12.00 25.87 1.07
N LEU A 410 10.92 25.10 1.13
CA LEU A 410 9.56 25.58 0.84
C LEU A 410 9.09 26.61 1.87
N LEU A 411 9.43 26.43 3.15
CA LEU A 411 9.06 27.37 4.21
C LEU A 411 9.77 28.71 4.02
N LEU A 412 11.07 28.70 3.71
CA LEU A 412 11.83 29.92 3.41
C LEU A 412 11.27 30.64 2.17
N ALA A 413 10.94 29.89 1.11
CA ALA A 413 10.33 30.45 -0.09
C ALA A 413 8.88 30.94 0.10
N TYR A 414 8.20 30.53 1.17
CA TYR A 414 6.86 30.99 1.52
C TYR A 414 6.87 32.23 2.42
N VAL A 415 7.94 32.41 3.20
CA VAL A 415 8.13 33.56 4.11
C VAL A 415 8.62 34.79 3.34
N HIS A 416 9.40 34.59 2.27
CA HIS A 416 9.77 35.62 1.30
C HIS A 416 8.71 35.75 0.21
#